data_AF-A0A7R7A605-F1
#
_entry.id   AF-A0A7R7A605-F1
#
_cell.length_a   1.000
_cell.length_b   1.000
_cell.length_c   1.000
_cell.angle_alpha   90.00
_cell.angle_beta   90.00
_cell.angle_gamma   90.00
#
_symmetry.space_group_name_H-M   'P 1'
#
loop_
_entity.id
_entity.type
_entity.pdbx_description
1 polymer ?
#
loop_
_entity_poly.entity_id
_entity_poly.type
_entity_poly.pdbx_seq_one_letter_code
_entity_poly.pdbx_strand_id
1 'polypeptide(L)'
;MKFFLRIVAVGLVLLNVSGFAASVQRDICLLLDGSGSIGSSDWQLQLQANADAIKDPNIVPQDGSIAISVVQFSSTAQVEVSRTIITDQTTADNVANQILSINQMGGGTYMSTGINTCAQTIDTTNSNTKKIIDISTDGQASDLSATLTAADNAYNNNNIIINAIGVGSGVDVNELNQIVRPQPASQIPNDGFVVLAPDYQHYNDSLKEKLKAETGQVTQSVAVPLSNSSKLLMIFGIIALVGFFYQRRESSSHI
;
A
#
# COMPACT_ATOMS: atom_id res chain seq x y z
N MET A 1 34.83 -36.91 54.09
CA MET A 1 34.16 -35.91 53.22
C MET A 1 33.34 -36.65 52.17
N LYS A 2 32.00 -36.58 52.22
CA LYS A 2 31.10 -37.18 51.21
C LYS A 2 30.70 -36.07 50.22
N PHE A 3 31.18 -36.16 48.98
CA PHE A 3 30.80 -35.26 47.90
C PHE A 3 29.45 -35.71 47.32
N PHE A 4 28.42 -34.87 47.41
CA PHE A 4 27.14 -35.08 46.72
C PHE A 4 27.21 -34.42 45.34
N LEU A 5 27.17 -35.24 44.29
CA LEU A 5 27.03 -34.81 42.91
C LEU A 5 25.54 -34.55 42.64
N ARG A 6 25.13 -33.28 42.50
CA ARG A 6 23.77 -32.94 42.07
C ARG A 6 23.75 -32.85 40.54
N ILE A 7 23.15 -33.86 39.91
CA ILE A 7 22.81 -33.83 38.49
C ILE A 7 21.57 -32.95 38.35
N VAL A 8 21.71 -31.79 37.71
CA VAL A 8 20.57 -30.97 37.29
C VAL A 8 20.14 -31.48 35.93
N ALA A 9 19.00 -32.17 35.88
CA ALA A 9 18.35 -32.54 34.63
C ALA A 9 17.64 -31.30 34.06
N VAL A 10 18.17 -30.74 32.97
CA VAL A 10 17.49 -29.68 32.20
C VAL A 10 16.50 -30.37 31.28
N GLY A 11 15.22 -30.31 31.62
CA GLY A 11 14.13 -30.79 30.76
C GLY A 11 13.98 -29.89 29.54
N LEU A 12 14.09 -30.47 28.35
CA LEU A 12 13.81 -29.80 27.08
C LEU A 12 12.29 -29.62 26.96
N VAL A 13 11.80 -28.40 27.14
CA VAL A 13 10.40 -28.05 26.87
C VAL A 13 10.26 -27.83 25.36
N LEU A 14 9.67 -28.80 24.67
CA LEU A 14 9.23 -28.64 23.28
C LEU A 14 7.96 -27.79 23.28
N LEU A 15 8.12 -26.48 23.08
CA LEU A 15 6.99 -25.59 22.79
C LEU A 15 6.48 -25.93 21.39
N ASN A 16 5.31 -26.58 21.32
CA ASN A 16 4.56 -26.69 20.08
C ASN A 16 4.03 -25.30 19.72
N VAL A 17 4.79 -24.56 18.90
CA VAL A 17 4.30 -23.35 18.28
C VAL A 17 3.40 -23.81 17.13
N SER A 18 2.12 -24.04 17.43
CA SER A 18 1.10 -24.16 16.38
C SER A 18 1.19 -22.90 15.54
N GLY A 19 1.57 -23.05 14.27
CA GLY A 19 1.64 -21.92 13.34
C GLY A 19 0.30 -21.21 13.30
N PHE A 20 0.26 -19.96 13.77
CA PHE A 20 -0.87 -19.10 13.47
C PHE A 20 -0.91 -18.98 11.94
N ALA A 21 -2.01 -19.41 11.32
CA ALA A 21 -2.27 -19.04 9.93
C ALA A 21 -2.21 -17.51 9.87
N ALA A 22 -1.38 -16.95 8.99
CA ALA A 22 -1.23 -15.52 8.86
C ALA A 22 -2.61 -14.91 8.56
N SER A 23 -3.03 -13.96 9.39
CA SER A 23 -4.28 -13.24 9.16
C SER A 23 -4.08 -12.22 8.05
N VAL A 24 -5.00 -12.17 7.08
CA VAL A 24 -5.01 -11.13 6.04
C VAL A 24 -5.05 -9.75 6.70
N GLN A 25 -3.99 -8.97 6.49
CA GLN A 25 -3.82 -7.61 7.03
C GLN A 25 -4.32 -6.56 6.04
N ARG A 26 -4.19 -6.84 4.73
CA ARG A 26 -4.62 -5.99 3.62
C ARG A 26 -5.44 -6.81 2.63
N ASP A 27 -6.59 -6.28 2.23
CA ASP A 27 -7.43 -6.83 1.18
C ASP A 27 -7.57 -5.77 0.07
N ILE A 28 -6.96 -6.04 -1.08
CA ILE A 28 -6.79 -5.06 -2.15
C ILE A 28 -7.53 -5.56 -3.39
N CYS A 29 -8.46 -4.73 -3.88
CA CYS A 29 -9.06 -4.90 -5.19
C CYS A 29 -8.37 -4.00 -6.20
N LEU A 30 -7.64 -4.59 -7.14
CA LEU A 30 -7.06 -3.89 -8.29
C LEU A 30 -8.19 -3.61 -9.27
N LEU A 31 -8.55 -2.34 -9.43
CA LEU A 31 -9.62 -1.86 -10.29
C LEU A 31 -9.03 -1.25 -11.57
N LEU A 32 -8.96 -2.07 -12.61
CA LEU A 32 -8.30 -1.74 -13.88
C LEU A 32 -9.30 -1.12 -14.86
N ASP A 33 -8.99 0.07 -15.36
CA ASP A 33 -9.70 0.67 -16.48
C ASP A 33 -9.42 -0.14 -17.74
N GLY A 34 -10.48 -0.72 -18.28
CA GLY A 34 -10.52 -1.48 -19.52
C GLY A 34 -11.32 -0.77 -20.61
N SER A 35 -11.54 0.54 -20.47
CA SER A 35 -12.28 1.37 -21.44
C SER A 35 -11.58 1.43 -22.79
N GLY A 36 -12.30 1.94 -23.81
CA GLY A 36 -11.82 1.98 -25.19
C GLY A 36 -10.77 3.07 -25.48
N SER A 37 -10.50 3.98 -24.54
CA SER A 37 -9.43 4.98 -24.68
C SER A 37 -8.04 4.36 -24.60
N ILE A 38 -7.91 3.29 -23.81
CA ILE A 38 -6.65 2.57 -23.62
C ILE A 38 -6.38 1.71 -24.86
N GLY A 39 -5.31 2.00 -25.58
CA GLY A 39 -4.89 1.22 -26.75
C GLY A 39 -4.42 -0.19 -26.36
N SER A 40 -4.49 -1.14 -27.30
CA SER A 40 -4.10 -2.54 -27.03
C SER A 40 -2.67 -2.74 -26.49
N SER A 41 -1.70 -1.92 -26.92
CA SER A 41 -0.33 -1.95 -26.38
C SER A 41 -0.28 -1.52 -24.91
N ASP A 42 -1.06 -0.50 -24.59
CA ASP A 42 -1.11 0.13 -23.28
C ASP A 42 -1.87 -0.75 -22.30
N TRP A 43 -2.95 -1.39 -22.76
CA TRP A 43 -3.64 -2.45 -22.04
C TRP A 43 -2.68 -3.59 -21.66
N GLN A 44 -1.85 -4.05 -22.60
CA GLN A 44 -0.88 -5.10 -22.32
C GLN A 44 0.17 -4.65 -21.29
N LEU A 45 0.63 -3.40 -21.36
CA LEU A 45 1.55 -2.83 -20.37
C LEU A 45 0.90 -2.75 -18.97
N GLN A 46 -0.38 -2.38 -18.90
CA GLN A 46 -1.14 -2.37 -17.65
C GLN A 46 -1.20 -3.77 -17.01
N LEU A 47 -1.56 -4.80 -17.80
CA LEU A 47 -1.61 -6.18 -17.32
C LEU A 47 -0.23 -6.69 -16.88
N GLN A 48 0.80 -6.43 -17.68
CA GLN A 48 2.16 -6.85 -17.38
C GLN A 48 2.69 -6.24 -16.08
N ALA A 49 2.47 -4.93 -15.87
CA ALA A 49 2.93 -4.26 -14.66
C ALA A 49 2.24 -4.80 -13.40
N ASN A 50 0.92 -5.03 -13.44
CA ASN A 50 0.19 -5.63 -12.31
C ASN A 50 0.66 -7.07 -12.03
N ALA A 51 0.82 -7.88 -13.08
CA ALA A 51 1.34 -9.24 -12.95
C ALA A 51 2.75 -9.26 -12.35
N ASP A 52 3.65 -8.36 -12.79
CA ASP A 52 5.02 -8.26 -12.27
C ASP A 52 5.05 -7.77 -10.83
N ALA A 53 4.20 -6.83 -10.45
CA ALA A 53 4.10 -6.35 -9.07
C ALA A 53 3.63 -7.45 -8.10
N ILE A 54 2.65 -8.27 -8.51
CA ILE A 54 2.14 -9.38 -7.68
C ILE A 54 3.18 -10.48 -7.49
N LYS A 55 4.03 -10.73 -8.49
CA LYS A 55 5.11 -11.72 -8.39
C LYS A 55 6.29 -11.26 -7.53
N ASP A 56 6.43 -9.96 -7.27
CA ASP A 56 7.55 -9.41 -6.48
C ASP A 56 7.22 -9.42 -4.98
N PRO A 57 7.87 -10.28 -4.16
CA PRO A 57 7.60 -10.36 -2.73
C PRO A 57 7.96 -9.10 -1.94
N ASN A 58 8.76 -8.18 -2.52
CA ASN A 58 9.06 -6.87 -1.92
C ASN A 58 7.94 -5.84 -2.16
N ILE A 59 6.95 -6.18 -2.98
CA ILE A 59 5.79 -5.35 -3.28
C ILE A 59 4.54 -6.02 -2.72
N VAL A 60 4.29 -7.28 -3.08
CA VAL A 60 3.19 -8.08 -2.53
C VAL A 60 3.78 -9.22 -1.70
N PRO A 61 3.82 -9.11 -0.37
CA PRO A 61 4.28 -10.18 0.51
C PRO A 61 3.59 -11.52 0.24
N GLN A 62 4.39 -12.58 0.20
CA GLN A 62 3.96 -13.95 -0.04
C GLN A 62 3.95 -14.75 1.27
N ASP A 63 3.25 -14.21 2.28
CA ASP A 63 3.21 -14.75 3.64
C ASP A 63 1.76 -14.88 4.17
N GLY A 64 0.76 -14.68 3.31
CA GLY A 64 -0.66 -14.70 3.64
C GLY A 64 -1.21 -13.39 4.22
N SER A 65 -0.38 -12.34 4.35
CA SER A 65 -0.83 -11.04 4.86
C SER A 65 -1.64 -10.22 3.85
N ILE A 66 -1.56 -10.53 2.55
CA ILE A 66 -2.27 -9.81 1.48
C ILE A 66 -3.28 -10.73 0.79
N ALA A 67 -4.51 -10.22 0.59
CA ALA A 67 -5.46 -10.76 -0.36
C ALA A 67 -5.59 -9.82 -1.57
N ILE A 68 -5.63 -10.40 -2.77
CA ILE A 68 -5.78 -9.68 -4.05
C ILE A 68 -7.04 -10.16 -4.76
N SER A 69 -7.81 -9.22 -5.29
CA SER A 69 -8.80 -9.45 -6.34
C SER A 69 -8.55 -8.48 -7.49
N VAL A 70 -9.03 -8.81 -8.67
CA VAL A 70 -8.90 -7.95 -9.86
C VAL A 70 -10.27 -7.78 -10.49
N VAL A 71 -10.64 -6.52 -10.69
CA VAL A 71 -11.87 -6.12 -11.36
C VAL A 71 -11.46 -5.25 -12.54
N GLN A 72 -11.99 -5.54 -13.72
CA GLN A 72 -11.93 -4.63 -14.85
C GLN A 72 -13.22 -3.84 -14.92
N PHE A 73 -13.15 -2.55 -15.26
CA PHE A 73 -14.32 -1.73 -15.55
C PHE A 73 -14.20 -1.01 -16.89
N SER A 74 -15.36 -0.77 -17.49
CA SER A 74 -15.55 0.09 -18.65
C SER A 74 -16.97 0.68 -18.62
N SER A 75 -17.84 0.37 -19.59
CA SER A 75 -19.29 0.63 -19.51
C SER A 75 -19.98 -0.23 -18.44
N THR A 76 -19.38 -1.36 -18.08
CA THR A 76 -19.79 -2.26 -16.99
C THR A 76 -18.55 -2.71 -16.24
N ALA A 77 -18.69 -3.51 -15.17
CA ALA A 77 -17.54 -4.08 -14.46
C ALA A 77 -17.67 -5.60 -14.32
N GLN A 78 -16.55 -6.30 -14.31
CA GLN A 78 -16.49 -7.75 -14.09
C GLN A 78 -15.29 -8.14 -13.22
N VAL A 79 -15.49 -9.17 -12.38
CA VAL A 79 -14.43 -9.76 -11.58
C VAL A 79 -13.61 -10.68 -12.48
N GLU A 80 -12.35 -10.32 -12.69
CA GLU A 80 -11.42 -11.04 -13.56
C GLU A 80 -10.59 -12.05 -12.76
N VAL A 81 -10.22 -11.68 -11.54
CA VAL A 81 -9.56 -12.57 -10.58
C VAL A 81 -10.34 -12.52 -9.28
N SER A 82 -10.86 -13.68 -8.89
CA SER A 82 -11.52 -13.84 -7.60
C SER A 82 -10.53 -13.59 -6.45
N ARG A 83 -11.05 -13.08 -5.34
CA ARG A 83 -10.28 -12.80 -4.13
C ARG A 83 -9.41 -14.00 -3.72
N THR A 84 -8.10 -13.80 -3.72
CA THR A 84 -7.09 -14.82 -3.47
C THR A 84 -6.09 -14.33 -2.43
N ILE A 85 -5.84 -15.12 -1.39
CA ILE A 85 -4.82 -14.83 -0.37
C ILE A 85 -3.45 -15.26 -0.91
N ILE A 86 -2.48 -14.35 -0.94
CA ILE A 86 -1.15 -14.61 -1.50
C ILE A 86 -0.26 -15.24 -0.42
N THR A 87 -0.15 -16.57 -0.43
CA THR A 87 0.58 -17.34 0.60
C THR A 87 2.00 -17.73 0.21
N ASP A 88 2.31 -17.72 -1.09
CA ASP A 88 3.55 -18.20 -1.67
C ASP A 88 3.67 -17.76 -3.14
N GLN A 89 4.85 -18.01 -3.74
CA GLN A 89 5.15 -17.66 -5.12
C GLN A 89 4.23 -18.38 -6.12
N THR A 90 3.85 -19.62 -5.85
CA THR A 90 2.98 -20.38 -6.76
C THR A 90 1.60 -19.74 -6.86
N THR A 91 1.07 -19.26 -5.74
CA THR A 91 -0.20 -18.54 -5.69
C THR A 91 -0.09 -17.18 -6.39
N ALA A 92 1.01 -16.45 -6.17
CA ALA A 92 1.29 -15.20 -6.88
C ALA A 92 1.38 -15.38 -8.40
N ASP A 93 2.09 -16.41 -8.86
CA ASP A 93 2.23 -16.75 -10.29
C ASP A 93 0.89 -17.11 -10.92
N ASN A 94 0.02 -17.84 -10.21
CA ASN A 94 -1.32 -18.19 -10.67
C ASN A 94 -2.19 -16.94 -10.86
N VAL A 95 -2.18 -16.00 -9.89
CA VAL A 95 -2.89 -14.73 -10.00
C VAL A 95 -2.34 -13.89 -11.16
N ALA A 96 -1.02 -13.79 -11.28
CA ALA A 96 -0.36 -13.07 -12.37
C ALA A 96 -0.74 -13.63 -13.76
N ASN A 97 -0.80 -14.95 -13.90
CA ASN A 97 -1.22 -15.59 -15.15
C ASN A 97 -2.68 -15.31 -15.49
N GLN A 98 -3.58 -15.27 -14.50
CA GLN A 98 -4.96 -14.88 -14.74
C GLN A 98 -5.06 -13.42 -15.21
N ILE A 99 -4.30 -12.50 -14.59
CA ILE A 99 -4.23 -11.09 -15.01
C ILE A 99 -3.78 -10.97 -16.47
N LEU A 100 -2.70 -11.66 -16.84
CA LEU A 100 -2.18 -11.64 -18.21
C LEU A 100 -3.16 -12.22 -19.26
N SER A 101 -4.19 -12.94 -18.82
CA SER A 101 -5.21 -13.53 -19.70
C SER A 101 -6.47 -12.67 -19.87
N ILE A 102 -6.54 -11.52 -19.19
CA ILE A 102 -7.72 -10.65 -19.21
C ILE A 102 -7.88 -10.00 -20.59
N ASN A 103 -9.06 -10.16 -21.19
CA ASN A 103 -9.42 -9.46 -22.41
C ASN A 103 -10.00 -8.08 -22.08
N GLN A 104 -9.53 -7.06 -22.79
CA GLN A 104 -10.03 -5.70 -22.64
C GLN A 104 -11.52 -5.61 -23.01
N MET A 105 -12.33 -4.97 -22.16
CA MET A 105 -13.78 -4.82 -22.39
C MET A 105 -14.11 -3.75 -23.45
N GLY A 106 -13.35 -2.66 -23.48
CA GLY A 106 -13.65 -1.46 -24.26
C GLY A 106 -14.92 -0.74 -23.77
N GLY A 107 -15.26 0.38 -24.41
CA GLY A 107 -16.44 1.19 -24.04
C GLY A 107 -16.09 2.43 -23.22
N GLY A 108 -17.02 2.88 -22.37
CA GLY A 108 -16.86 4.07 -21.53
C GLY A 108 -16.05 3.80 -20.26
N THR A 109 -15.99 4.78 -19.37
CA THR A 109 -15.17 4.81 -18.16
C THR A 109 -16.06 4.99 -16.93
N TYR A 110 -16.99 4.05 -16.70
CA TYR A 110 -17.96 4.12 -15.60
C TYR A 110 -17.37 3.55 -14.30
N MET A 111 -16.46 4.32 -13.69
CA MET A 111 -15.73 3.96 -12.46
C MET A 111 -16.66 3.53 -11.31
N SER A 112 -17.85 4.12 -11.21
CA SER A 112 -18.87 3.77 -10.21
C SER A 112 -19.24 2.27 -10.22
N THR A 113 -19.33 1.65 -11.40
CA THR A 113 -19.63 0.21 -11.53
C THR A 113 -18.48 -0.63 -10.98
N GLY A 114 -17.24 -0.25 -11.31
CA GLY A 114 -16.02 -0.86 -10.82
C GLY A 114 -15.87 -0.79 -9.31
N ILE A 115 -16.05 0.41 -8.73
CA ILE A 115 -15.97 0.64 -7.28
C ILE A 115 -16.97 -0.25 -6.54
N ASN A 116 -18.21 -0.32 -7.02
CA ASN A 116 -19.25 -1.16 -6.41
C ASN A 116 -18.91 -2.65 -6.51
N THR A 117 -18.40 -3.12 -7.64
CA THR A 117 -17.99 -4.54 -7.83
C THR A 117 -16.80 -4.89 -6.93
N CYS A 118 -15.80 -4.01 -6.81
CA CYS A 118 -14.70 -4.21 -5.86
C CYS A 118 -15.20 -4.25 -4.41
N ALA A 119 -16.09 -3.33 -4.03
CA ALA A 119 -16.65 -3.31 -2.67
C ALA A 119 -17.44 -4.58 -2.31
N GLN A 120 -18.01 -5.26 -3.29
CA GLN A 120 -18.66 -6.57 -3.12
C GLN A 120 -17.67 -7.74 -3.07
N THR A 121 -16.48 -7.58 -3.65
CA THR A 121 -15.46 -8.64 -3.75
C THR A 121 -14.55 -8.68 -2.52
N ILE A 122 -14.28 -7.52 -1.91
CA ILE A 122 -13.48 -7.38 -0.69
C ILE A 122 -14.20 -8.03 0.51
N ASP A 123 -13.44 -8.72 1.36
CA ASP A 123 -13.98 -9.26 2.61
C ASP A 123 -14.15 -8.16 3.66
N THR A 124 -15.40 -7.83 3.97
CA THR A 124 -15.77 -6.82 4.97
C THR A 124 -16.02 -7.39 6.36
N THR A 125 -15.94 -8.71 6.54
CA THR A 125 -16.25 -9.37 7.82
C THR A 125 -15.16 -9.17 8.87
N ASN A 126 -13.90 -9.05 8.44
CA ASN A 126 -12.77 -8.78 9.33
C ASN A 126 -12.52 -7.27 9.47
N SER A 127 -12.88 -6.72 10.63
CA SER A 127 -12.68 -5.30 10.93
C SER A 127 -11.21 -4.90 11.07
N ASN A 128 -10.30 -5.85 11.35
CA ASN A 128 -8.87 -5.60 11.49
C ASN A 128 -8.13 -5.56 10.14
N THR A 129 -8.78 -6.00 9.05
CA THR A 129 -8.21 -5.96 7.70
C THR A 129 -8.42 -4.56 7.10
N LYS A 130 -7.33 -3.93 6.64
CA LYS A 130 -7.40 -2.70 5.87
C LYS A 130 -7.82 -3.06 4.44
N LYS A 131 -8.87 -2.39 3.96
CA LYS A 131 -9.54 -2.69 2.70
C LYS A 131 -9.27 -1.58 1.71
N ILE A 132 -8.84 -1.92 0.50
CA ILE A 132 -8.31 -0.95 -0.46
C ILE A 132 -8.88 -1.26 -1.85
N ILE A 133 -9.41 -0.25 -2.51
CA ILE A 133 -9.63 -0.23 -3.95
C ILE A 133 -8.49 0.58 -4.57
N ASP A 134 -7.74 -0.07 -5.45
CA ASP A 134 -6.65 0.51 -6.22
C ASP A 134 -7.15 0.80 -7.63
N ILE A 135 -7.50 2.05 -7.94
CA ILE A 135 -7.98 2.44 -9.26
C ILE A 135 -6.80 2.74 -10.19
N SER A 136 -6.81 2.18 -11.39
CA SER A 136 -5.93 2.56 -12.50
C SER A 136 -6.74 3.05 -13.68
N THR A 137 -6.49 4.25 -14.20
CA THR A 137 -7.26 4.86 -15.32
C THR A 137 -6.42 5.84 -16.15
N ASP A 138 -6.75 5.98 -17.44
CA ASP A 138 -6.12 6.96 -18.35
C ASP A 138 -6.96 8.23 -18.58
N GLY A 139 -8.12 8.32 -17.90
CA GLY A 139 -9.14 9.30 -18.25
C GLY A 139 -10.03 9.75 -17.10
N GLN A 140 -11.14 10.36 -17.49
CA GLN A 140 -12.18 10.90 -16.62
C GLN A 140 -13.35 9.92 -16.51
N ALA A 141 -14.02 9.92 -15.38
CA ALA A 141 -15.24 9.16 -15.17
C ALA A 141 -16.33 9.61 -16.14
N SER A 142 -16.98 8.65 -16.79
CA SER A 142 -18.13 8.94 -17.67
C SER A 142 -19.33 9.51 -16.90
N ASP A 143 -19.40 9.25 -15.60
CA ASP A 143 -20.36 9.86 -14.67
C ASP A 143 -19.67 10.10 -13.32
N LEU A 144 -19.16 11.32 -13.14
CA LEU A 144 -18.48 11.72 -11.91
C LEU A 144 -19.41 11.66 -10.70
N SER A 145 -20.66 12.10 -10.82
CA SER A 145 -21.61 12.13 -9.70
C SER A 145 -21.87 10.72 -9.14
N ALA A 146 -22.11 9.76 -10.04
CA ALA A 146 -22.27 8.36 -9.65
C ALA A 146 -20.97 7.78 -9.07
N THR A 147 -19.81 8.19 -9.58
CA THR A 147 -18.50 7.74 -9.10
C THR A 147 -18.22 8.23 -7.68
N LEU A 148 -18.50 9.51 -7.38
CA LEU A 148 -18.38 10.08 -6.04
C LEU A 148 -19.35 9.39 -5.06
N THR A 149 -20.58 9.12 -5.49
CA THR A 149 -21.56 8.38 -4.68
C THR A 149 -21.07 6.97 -4.35
N ALA A 150 -20.51 6.25 -5.33
CA ALA A 150 -19.95 4.91 -5.11
C ALA A 150 -18.75 4.95 -4.15
N ALA A 151 -17.85 5.94 -4.31
CA ALA A 151 -16.70 6.13 -3.43
C ALA A 151 -17.12 6.41 -1.98
N ASP A 152 -18.10 7.30 -1.77
CA ASP A 152 -18.65 7.60 -0.45
C ASP A 152 -19.30 6.37 0.19
N ASN A 153 -20.08 5.59 -0.58
CA ASN A 153 -20.70 4.37 -0.07
C ASN A 153 -19.67 3.32 0.34
N ALA A 154 -18.62 3.12 -0.47
CA ALA A 154 -17.54 2.18 -0.16
C ALA A 154 -16.81 2.57 1.13
N TYR A 155 -16.46 3.86 1.27
CA TYR A 155 -15.75 4.36 2.44
C TYR A 155 -16.63 4.40 3.70
N ASN A 156 -17.80 5.03 3.65
CA ASN A 156 -18.63 5.26 4.83
C ASN A 156 -19.26 3.99 5.39
N ASN A 157 -19.66 3.04 4.52
CA ASN A 157 -20.37 1.83 4.97
C ASN A 157 -19.41 0.69 5.34
N ASN A 158 -18.25 0.62 4.68
CA ASN A 158 -17.36 -0.54 4.78
C ASN A 158 -15.91 -0.17 5.16
N ASN A 159 -15.60 1.10 5.39
CA ASN A 159 -14.24 1.60 5.64
C ASN A 159 -13.24 1.12 4.58
N ILE A 160 -13.64 1.18 3.31
CA ILE A 160 -12.81 0.84 2.15
C ILE A 160 -12.11 2.10 1.67
N ILE A 161 -10.78 2.07 1.70
CA ILE A 161 -9.90 3.12 1.19
C ILE A 161 -9.88 3.06 -0.33
N ILE A 162 -9.77 4.21 -0.97
CA ILE A 162 -9.69 4.31 -2.43
C ILE A 162 -8.47 5.15 -2.76
N ASN A 163 -7.51 4.55 -3.45
CA ASN A 163 -6.36 5.24 -4.01
C ASN A 163 -6.41 5.12 -5.53
N ALA A 164 -5.74 6.03 -6.24
CA ALA A 164 -5.75 6.02 -7.70
C ALA A 164 -4.35 6.18 -8.29
N ILE A 165 -4.16 5.61 -9.47
CA ILE A 165 -3.10 5.97 -10.41
C ILE A 165 -3.75 6.51 -11.70
N GLY A 166 -3.39 7.74 -12.05
CA GLY A 166 -3.75 8.35 -13.33
C GLY A 166 -2.61 8.19 -14.33
N VAL A 167 -2.92 7.72 -15.54
CA VAL A 167 -1.93 7.47 -16.60
C VAL A 167 -2.14 8.39 -17.79
N GLY A 168 -1.10 9.09 -18.23
CA GLY A 168 -1.17 9.91 -19.44
C GLY A 168 -1.90 11.24 -19.28
N SER A 169 -2.08 11.93 -20.40
CA SER A 169 -2.62 13.29 -20.46
C SER A 169 -4.15 13.37 -20.47
N GLY A 170 -4.87 12.23 -20.52
CA GLY A 170 -6.33 12.19 -20.50
C GLY A 170 -6.93 12.40 -19.11
N VAL A 171 -6.12 12.23 -18.06
CA VAL A 171 -6.50 12.29 -16.65
C VAL A 171 -6.83 13.71 -16.21
N ASP A 172 -7.95 13.87 -15.51
CA ASP A 172 -8.20 15.04 -14.67
C ASP A 172 -7.80 14.73 -13.21
N VAL A 173 -6.68 15.32 -12.77
CA VAL A 173 -6.16 15.11 -11.43
C VAL A 173 -7.08 15.68 -10.35
N ASN A 174 -7.83 16.75 -10.64
CA ASN A 174 -8.80 17.29 -9.69
C ASN A 174 -9.98 16.34 -9.53
N GLU A 175 -10.36 15.64 -10.60
CA GLU A 175 -11.38 14.61 -10.53
C GLU A 175 -10.91 13.42 -9.69
N LEU A 176 -9.72 12.88 -9.97
CA LEU A 176 -9.16 11.78 -9.17
C LEU A 176 -9.03 12.16 -7.69
N ASN A 177 -8.59 13.38 -7.39
CA ASN A 177 -8.51 13.89 -6.02
C ASN A 177 -9.88 13.98 -5.33
N GLN A 178 -10.99 14.11 -6.06
CA GLN A 178 -12.34 14.04 -5.50
C GLN A 178 -12.83 12.60 -5.32
N ILE A 179 -12.30 11.63 -6.08
CA ILE A 179 -12.72 10.22 -6.05
C ILE A 179 -12.05 9.45 -4.92
N VAL A 180 -10.76 9.70 -4.66
CA VAL A 180 -10.00 8.96 -3.63
C VAL A 180 -10.61 9.13 -2.22
N ARG A 181 -10.40 8.15 -1.35
CA ARG A 181 -10.93 8.14 0.02
C ARG A 181 -9.87 7.60 0.98
N PRO A 182 -9.73 8.15 2.20
CA PRO A 182 -10.46 9.28 2.79
C PRO A 182 -10.21 10.63 2.10
N GLN A 183 -11.06 11.62 2.41
CA GLN A 183 -10.89 13.01 2.01
C GLN A 183 -10.36 13.86 3.19
N PRO A 184 -9.61 14.96 2.94
CA PRO A 184 -9.10 15.37 1.62
C PRO A 184 -8.05 14.40 1.07
N ALA A 185 -7.85 14.41 -0.24
CA ALA A 185 -6.77 13.63 -0.86
C ALA A 185 -5.42 13.89 -0.18
N SER A 186 -4.65 12.82 0.03
CA SER A 186 -3.35 12.84 0.69
C SER A 186 -2.22 12.42 -0.25
N GLN A 187 -1.03 12.21 0.31
CA GLN A 187 0.15 11.73 -0.38
C GLN A 187 0.63 10.42 0.24
N ILE A 188 1.31 9.60 -0.56
CA ILE A 188 1.99 8.39 -0.07
C ILE A 188 2.87 8.75 1.14
N PRO A 189 2.86 7.95 2.24
CA PRO A 189 2.17 6.67 2.40
C PRO A 189 0.81 6.75 3.11
N ASN A 190 0.21 7.94 3.25
CA ASN A 190 -1.12 8.08 3.83
C ASN A 190 -2.21 7.57 2.86
N ASP A 191 -3.41 7.30 3.38
CA ASP A 191 -4.54 6.83 2.57
C ASP A 191 -5.23 7.94 1.78
N GLY A 192 -5.94 7.56 0.71
CA GLY A 192 -6.70 8.49 -0.11
C GLY A 192 -5.81 9.32 -1.02
N PHE A 193 -4.91 8.69 -1.75
CA PHE A 193 -3.89 9.39 -2.56
C PHE A 193 -4.02 9.10 -4.06
N VAL A 194 -3.45 10.01 -4.87
CA VAL A 194 -3.31 9.86 -6.32
C VAL A 194 -1.83 9.81 -6.68
N VAL A 195 -1.42 8.79 -7.44
CA VAL A 195 -0.13 8.72 -8.14
C VAL A 195 -0.34 9.01 -9.62
N LEU A 196 0.65 9.58 -10.28
CA LEU A 196 0.59 9.83 -11.72
C LEU A 196 1.69 9.06 -12.44
N ALA A 197 1.36 8.53 -13.61
CA ALA A 197 2.29 8.01 -14.59
C ALA A 197 2.20 8.87 -15.86
N PRO A 198 3.31 9.37 -16.41
CA PRO A 198 3.30 10.15 -17.64
C PRO A 198 2.69 9.41 -18.85
N ASP A 199 2.84 8.08 -18.89
CA ASP A 199 2.34 7.18 -19.92
C ASP A 199 2.43 5.72 -19.42
N TYR A 200 2.00 4.75 -20.25
CA TYR A 200 2.04 3.33 -19.91
C TYR A 200 3.45 2.71 -19.91
N GLN A 201 4.46 3.36 -20.50
CA GLN A 201 5.85 2.90 -20.39
C GLN A 201 6.40 3.15 -18.98
N HIS A 202 5.96 4.23 -18.34
CA HIS A 202 6.32 4.60 -16.97
C HIS A 202 5.32 4.10 -15.92
N TYR A 203 4.18 3.54 -16.34
CA TYR A 203 3.14 3.00 -15.44
C TYR A 203 3.67 2.00 -14.43
N ASN A 204 4.60 1.12 -14.83
CA ASN A 204 5.15 0.09 -13.94
C ASN A 204 5.81 0.70 -12.69
N ASP A 205 6.62 1.76 -12.85
CA ASP A 205 7.35 2.35 -11.73
C ASP A 205 6.39 3.05 -10.75
N SER A 206 5.44 3.82 -11.29
CA SER A 206 4.38 4.48 -10.51
C SER A 206 3.46 3.48 -9.80
N LEU A 207 3.08 2.39 -10.47
CA LEU A 207 2.26 1.32 -9.88
C LEU A 207 3.01 0.64 -8.73
N LYS A 208 4.31 0.35 -8.89
CA LYS A 208 5.11 -0.28 -7.84
C LYS A 208 5.26 0.62 -6.62
N GLU A 209 5.44 1.93 -6.80
CA GLU A 209 5.46 2.90 -5.68
C GLU A 209 4.12 2.88 -4.94
N LYS A 210 3.02 2.96 -5.69
CA LYS A 210 1.67 2.93 -5.16
C LYS A 210 1.37 1.64 -4.38
N LEU A 211 1.60 0.48 -4.98
CA LEU A 211 1.34 -0.82 -4.34
C LEU A 211 2.19 -1.03 -3.10
N LYS A 212 3.45 -0.57 -3.07
CA LYS A 212 4.28 -0.61 -1.86
C LYS A 212 3.62 0.16 -0.71
N ALA A 213 2.96 1.29 -0.98
CA ALA A 213 2.25 2.04 0.06
C ALA A 213 1.05 1.23 0.61
N GLU A 214 0.32 0.58 -0.28
CA GLU A 214 -0.92 -0.15 0.03
C GLU A 214 -0.66 -1.47 0.77
N THR A 215 0.40 -2.17 0.39
CA THR A 215 0.88 -3.41 1.04
C THR A 215 1.76 -3.15 2.27
N GLY A 216 2.01 -1.88 2.61
CA GLY A 216 2.80 -1.49 3.78
C GLY A 216 4.31 -1.70 3.64
N GLN A 217 4.82 -1.82 2.42
CA GLN A 217 6.23 -2.00 2.08
C GLN A 217 6.99 -0.69 1.85
N VAL A 218 6.37 0.48 2.09
CA VAL A 218 7.12 1.76 2.16
C VAL A 218 7.98 1.74 3.41
N THR A 219 9.31 1.71 3.23
CA THR A 219 10.25 1.85 4.34
C THR A 219 10.06 3.23 4.98
N GLN A 220 9.49 3.28 6.19
CA GLN A 220 9.67 4.45 7.03
C GLN A 220 11.17 4.62 7.25
N SER A 221 11.71 5.81 6.99
CA SER A 221 13.04 6.18 7.46
C SER A 221 13.05 6.02 8.98
N VAL A 222 13.56 4.89 9.47
CA VAL A 222 13.81 4.70 10.88
C VAL A 222 14.79 5.80 11.26
N ALA A 223 14.36 6.75 12.09
CA ALA A 223 15.28 7.67 12.73
C ALA A 223 16.36 6.81 13.38
N VAL A 224 17.59 6.85 12.84
CA VAL A 224 18.71 6.09 13.38
C VAL A 224 18.78 6.47 14.86
N PRO A 225 18.61 5.55 15.81
CA PRO A 225 18.81 5.89 17.21
C PRO A 225 20.24 6.40 17.31
N LEU A 226 20.41 7.68 17.66
CA LEU A 226 21.71 8.27 17.89
C LEU A 226 22.49 7.33 18.82
N SER A 227 23.53 6.71 18.28
CA SER A 227 24.41 5.82 19.04
C SER A 227 24.91 6.56 20.29
N ASN A 228 25.14 5.82 21.38
CA ASN A 228 25.48 6.38 22.69
C ASN A 228 26.74 7.29 22.68
N SER A 229 27.54 7.29 21.63
CA SER A 229 28.64 8.24 21.39
C SER A 229 28.16 9.68 21.08
N SER A 230 26.95 9.84 20.52
CA SER A 230 26.35 11.14 20.21
C SER A 230 25.76 11.83 21.44
N LYS A 231 25.38 11.06 22.48
CA LYS A 231 24.91 11.60 23.76
C LYS A 231 26.03 12.19 24.61
N LEU A 232 27.27 11.70 24.44
CA LEU A 232 28.43 12.22 25.15
C LEU A 232 28.87 13.58 24.62
N LEU A 233 28.72 13.83 23.31
CA LEU A 233 29.09 15.11 22.70
C LEU A 233 28.17 16.28 23.13
N MET A 234 26.90 16.00 23.45
CA MET A 234 25.99 17.02 23.96
C MET A 234 26.20 17.37 25.45
N ILE A 235 26.83 16.50 26.25
CA ILE A 235 27.15 16.81 27.65
C ILE A 235 28.40 17.69 27.75
N PHE A 236 29.40 17.49 26.89
CA PHE A 236 30.60 18.36 26.87
C PHE A 236 30.35 19.72 26.21
N GLY A 237 29.44 19.80 25.23
CA GLY A 237 29.07 21.07 24.59
C GLY A 237 28.30 22.05 25.49
N ILE A 238 27.49 21.53 26.43
CA ILE A 238 26.75 22.39 27.39
C ILE A 238 27.65 22.86 28.53
N ILE A 239 28.63 22.05 28.99
CA ILE A 239 29.57 22.48 30.04
C ILE A 239 30.55 23.54 29.52
N ALA A 240 30.97 23.46 28.25
CA ALA A 240 31.81 24.49 27.62
C ALA A 240 31.08 25.83 27.42
N LEU A 241 29.76 25.80 27.17
CA LEU A 241 28.96 27.03 27.03
C LEU A 241 28.70 27.70 28.40
N VAL A 242 28.42 26.92 29.45
CA VAL A 242 28.17 27.46 30.80
C VAL A 242 29.46 28.02 31.44
N GLY A 243 30.63 27.40 31.21
CA GLY A 243 31.92 27.93 31.66
C GLY A 243 32.28 29.29 31.04
N PHE A 244 31.96 29.48 29.75
CA PHE A 244 32.24 30.73 29.03
C PHE A 244 31.37 31.91 29.50
N PHE A 245 30.16 31.66 30.01
CA PHE A 245 29.31 32.70 30.60
C PHE A 245 29.62 33.00 32.06
N TYR A 246 30.17 32.05 32.83
CA TYR A 246 30.54 32.30 34.23
C TYR A 246 31.80 33.19 34.35
N GLN A 247 32.80 32.97 33.47
CA GLN A 247 34.07 33.71 33.53
C GLN A 247 33.98 35.16 33.01
N ARG A 248 32.94 35.50 32.25
CA ARG A 248 32.71 36.85 31.73
C ARG A 248 31.99 37.77 32.71
N ARG A 249 31.37 37.23 33.78
CA ARG A 249 30.60 38.03 34.75
C ARG A 249 31.45 38.59 35.90
N GLU A 250 32.61 38.02 36.20
CA GLU A 250 33.53 38.57 37.22
C GLU A 250 34.48 39.66 36.69
N SER A 251 34.58 39.83 35.36
CA SER A 251 35.44 40.86 34.75
C SER A 251 34.81 42.26 34.65
N SER A 252 33.59 42.47 35.14
CA SER A 252 32.87 43.77 35.03
C SER A 252 32.51 44.42 36.37
N SER A 253 33.19 44.06 37.47
CA SER A 253 33.04 44.74 38.77
C SER A 253 34.27 45.52 39.24
N HIS A 254 35.27 45.75 38.38
CA HIS A 254 36.32 46.73 38.62
C HIS A 254 36.64 47.46 37.32
N ILE A 255 35.99 48.62 37.15
CA ILE A 255 36.50 49.95 36.74
C ILE A 255 35.29 50.86 36.59
#